data_AF-A0A6N6W9Q6-F1
#
_entry.id   AF-A0A6N6W9Q6-F1
#
_cell.length_a   1.000
_cell.length_b   1.000
_cell.length_c   1.000
_cell.angle_alpha   90.00
_cell.angle_beta   90.00
_cell.angle_gamma   90.00
#
_symmetry.space_group_name_H-M   'P 1'
#
loop_
_entity.id
_entity.type
_entity.pdbx_description
1 polymer ?
#
loop_
_entity_poly.entity_id
_entity_poly.type
_entity_poly.pdbx_seq_one_letter_code
_entity_poly.pdbx_strand_id
1 'polypeptide(L)' 'MILRNTDVAGGRVFAERIREKIENLRLPHTFSPFGLVTLSIEVAAQQPTDTTKPLELVETGDRALYAAKKAGRNRVS' A
#
# COMPACT_ATOMS: atom_id res chain seq x y z
N MET A 1 -6.02 4.57 -1.71
CA MET A 1 -7.12 4.83 -0.75
C MET A 1 -6.71 6.00 0.12
N ILE A 2 -7.63 6.87 0.54
CA ILE A 2 -7.31 8.04 1.38
C ILE A 2 -7.88 7.82 2.78
N LEU A 3 -7.04 7.93 3.81
CA LEU A 3 -7.41 7.87 5.22
C LEU A 3 -7.26 9.25 5.85
N ARG A 4 -8.30 9.75 6.52
CA ARG A 4 -8.24 11.02 7.26
C ARG A 4 -7.76 10.76 8.68
N ASN A 5 -7.03 11.71 9.26
CA ASN A 5 -6.55 11.66 10.65
C ASN A 5 -5.84 10.34 10.99
N THR A 6 -5.07 9.81 10.05
CA THR A 6 -4.36 8.53 10.19
C THR A 6 -2.90 8.75 9.83
N ASP A 7 -2.02 8.33 10.72
CA ASP A 7 -0.58 8.35 10.48
C ASP A 7 -0.13 7.09 9.70
N VAL A 8 1.16 7.01 9.40
CA VAL A 8 1.71 5.85 8.69
C VAL A 8 1.45 4.55 9.46
N ALA A 9 1.56 4.55 10.79
CA ALA A 9 1.37 3.36 11.60
C ALA A 9 -0.08 2.83 11.49
N GLY A 10 -1.08 3.69 11.66
CA GLY A 10 -2.48 3.32 11.49
C GLY A 10 -2.80 2.90 10.05
N GLY A 11 -2.22 3.58 9.07
CA GLY A 11 -2.36 3.22 7.66
C GLY A 11 -1.78 1.85 7.33
N ARG A 12 -0.63 1.49 7.91
CA ARG A 12 0.01 0.16 7.75
C ARG A 12 -0.85 -0.95 8.33
N VAL A 13 -1.40 -0.77 9.53
CA VAL A 13 -2.31 -1.75 10.13
C VAL A 13 -3.53 -1.99 9.24
N PHE A 14 -4.10 -0.91 8.71
CA PHE A 14 -5.23 -1.02 7.79
C PHE A 14 -4.85 -1.73 6.49
N ALA A 15 -3.70 -1.38 5.90
CA ALA A 15 -3.20 -2.00 4.67
C ALA A 15 -2.92 -3.50 4.85
N GLU A 16 -2.30 -3.92 5.96
CA GLU A 16 -2.03 -5.33 6.24
C GLU A 16 -3.32 -6.14 6.36
N ARG A 17 -4.34 -5.58 7.05
CA ARG A 17 -5.66 -6.23 7.13
C ARG A 17 -6.29 -6.46 5.76
N ILE A 18 -6.10 -5.54 4.81
CA ILE A 18 -6.57 -5.73 3.42
C ILE A 18 -5.75 -6.82 2.72
N ARG A 19 -4.42 -6.76 2.82
CA ARG A 19 -3.51 -7.73 2.18
C ARG A 19 -3.84 -9.15 2.63
N GLU A 20 -3.95 -9.37 3.94
CA GLU A 20 -4.31 -10.66 4.54
C GLU A 20 -5.70 -11.14 4.10
N LYS A 21 -6.70 -10.24 4.07
CA LYS A 21 -8.04 -10.62 3.62
C LYS A 21 -8.04 -11.13 2.19
N ILE A 22 -7.32 -10.48 1.27
CA ILE A 22 -7.24 -10.91 -0.12
C ILE A 22 -6.47 -12.22 -0.26
N GLU A 23 -5.34 -12.37 0.43
CA GLU A 23 -4.56 -13.60 0.42
C GLU A 23 -5.39 -14.80 0.95
N ASN A 24 -6.20 -14.57 1.99
CA ASN A 24 -7.09 -15.57 2.57
C ASN A 24 -8.27 -15.98 1.68
N LEU A 25 -8.60 -15.22 0.63
CA LEU A 25 -9.57 -15.67 -0.37
C LEU A 25 -9.03 -16.83 -1.21
N ARG A 26 -7.71 -17.05 -1.20
CA ARG A 26 -7.01 -18.12 -1.95
C ARG A 26 -7.44 -18.20 -3.41
N LEU A 27 -7.63 -17.03 -4.03
CA LEU A 27 -7.98 -16.93 -5.44
C LEU A 27 -6.81 -17.42 -6.31
N PRO A 28 -6.99 -18.46 -7.14
CA PRO A 28 -5.92 -18.98 -7.98
C PRO A 28 -5.40 -17.93 -8.96
N HIS A 29 -4.09 -17.80 -9.04
CA HIS A 29 -3.43 -16.99 -10.06
C HIS A 29 -2.14 -17.68 -10.48
N THR A 30 -2.26 -18.56 -11.47
CA THR A 30 -1.21 -19.48 -11.92
C THR A 30 0.04 -18.80 -12.45
N PHE A 31 -0.07 -17.55 -12.92
CA PHE A 31 1.06 -16.76 -13.41
C PHE A 31 1.72 -15.89 -12.31
N SER A 32 1.17 -15.88 -11.09
CA SER A 32 1.82 -15.22 -9.94
C SER A 32 2.87 -16.15 -9.33
N PRO A 33 4.00 -15.60 -8.86
CA PRO A 33 5.00 -16.37 -8.12
C PRO A 33 4.46 -16.97 -6.81
N PHE A 34 3.33 -16.49 -6.31
CA PHE A 34 2.67 -17.01 -5.11
C PHE A 34 1.56 -18.03 -5.40
N GLY A 35 1.29 -18.33 -6.68
CA GLY A 35 0.19 -19.20 -7.12
C GLY A 35 -1.22 -18.66 -6.82
N LEU A 36 -1.31 -17.52 -6.14
CA LEU A 36 -2.53 -16.87 -5.68
C LEU A 36 -2.49 -15.37 -5.99
N VAL A 37 -3.68 -14.76 -6.00
CA VAL A 37 -3.82 -13.30 -5.99
C VAL A 37 -3.34 -12.75 -4.65
N THR A 38 -2.46 -11.75 -4.70
CA THR A 38 -1.90 -11.06 -3.53
C THR A 38 -1.88 -9.55 -3.79
N LEU A 39 -1.72 -8.75 -2.75
CA LEU A 39 -1.61 -7.30 -2.86
C LEU A 39 -0.26 -6.79 -2.36
N SER A 40 0.23 -5.73 -2.99
CA SER A 40 1.34 -4.92 -2.46
C SER A 40 0.85 -3.50 -2.31
N ILE A 41 0.99 -2.95 -1.10
CA ILE A 41 0.39 -1.67 -0.73
C ILE A 41 1.49 -0.79 -0.15
N GLU A 42 1.55 0.46 -0.59
CA GLU A 42 2.38 1.48 0.05
C GLU A 42 1.50 2.40 0.89
N VAL A 43 2.00 2.80 2.07
CA VAL A 43 1.34 3.72 2.97
C VAL A 43 2.19 4.97 3.12
N ALA A 44 1.70 6.07 2.54
CA ALA A 44 2.21 7.40 2.77
C ALA A 44 1.23 8.19 3.66
N ALA A 45 1.76 8.96 4.60
CA ALA A 45 0.99 9.93 5.38
C ALA A 45 1.73 11.27 5.38
N GLN A 46 0.97 12.36 5.31
CA GLN A 46 1.51 13.70 5.37
C GLN A 46 0.56 14.58 6.17
N GLN A 47 1.14 15.37 7.06
CA GLN A 47 0.42 16.43 7.76
C GLN A 47 0.45 17.69 6.88
N PRO A 48 -0.71 18.18 6.41
CA PRO A 48 -0.74 19.39 5.59
C PRO A 48 -0.27 20.60 6.40
N THR A 49 0.67 21.34 5.84
CA THR A 49 1.04 22.71 6.22
C THR A 49 0.43 23.69 5.22
N ASP A 50 0.41 25.00 5.55
CA ASP A 50 -0.10 26.05 4.65
C ASP A 50 0.63 26.12 3.28
N THR A 51 1.81 25.51 3.18
CA THR A 51 2.61 25.42 1.95
C THR A 51 2.46 24.08 1.22
N THR A 52 1.73 23.11 1.79
CA THR A 52 1.61 21.76 1.23
C THR A 52 0.75 21.75 -0.02
N LYS A 53 1.33 21.33 -1.14
CA LYS A 53 0.57 21.12 -2.38
C LYS A 53 -0.08 19.73 -2.37
N PRO A 54 -1.38 19.59 -2.67
CA PRO A 54 -2.06 18.30 -2.67
C PRO A 54 -1.41 17.21 -3.55
N LEU A 55 -0.70 17.62 -4.60
CA LEU A 55 -0.05 16.71 -5.55
C LEU A 55 1.20 16.02 -4.97
N GLU A 56 1.90 16.64 -4.02
CA GLU A 56 3.17 16.11 -3.48
C GLU A 56 2.98 14.78 -2.74
N LEU A 57 1.85 14.61 -2.05
CA LEU A 57 1.54 13.37 -1.33
C LEU A 57 1.28 12.21 -2.29
N VAL A 58 0.61 12.48 -3.42
CA VAL A 58 0.29 11.47 -4.43
C VAL A 58 1.56 11.03 -5.17
N GLU A 59 2.41 11.98 -5.56
CA GLU A 59 3.68 11.69 -6.25
C GLU A 59 4.69 10.94 -5.37
N THR A 60 4.63 11.15 -4.04
CA THR A 60 5.47 10.41 -3.09
C THR A 60 4.97 8.97 -2.93
N GLY A 61 3.65 8.78 -2.80
CA GLY A 61 3.02 7.47 -2.66
C GLY A 61 2.97 6.61 -3.93
N ASP A 62 3.27 7.16 -5.11
CA ASP A 62 3.46 6.35 -6.32
C ASP A 62 4.90 5.81 -6.44
N ARG A 63 5.88 6.58 -5.95
CA ARG A 63 7.31 6.19 -6.04
C ARG A 63 7.66 5.04 -5.12
N ALA A 64 7.18 5.03 -3.88
CA ALA A 64 7.51 3.93 -2.97
C ALA A 64 6.64 2.67 -3.24
N LEU A 65 5.51 2.79 -3.95
CA LEU A 65 4.69 1.68 -4.44
C LEU A 65 5.43 0.96 -5.56
N TYR A 66 6.12 1.72 -6.42
CA TYR A 66 7.02 1.17 -7.41
C TYR A 66 8.22 0.43 -6.76
N ALA A 67 8.76 0.96 -5.66
CA ALA A 67 9.83 0.31 -4.90
C ALA A 67 9.36 -0.98 -4.22
N ALA A 68 8.17 -1.01 -3.62
CA ALA A 68 7.59 -2.19 -2.99
C ALA A 68 7.35 -3.33 -3.98
N LYS A 69 6.94 -3.01 -5.21
CA LYS A 69 6.80 -3.99 -6.31
C LYS A 69 8.13 -4.61 -6.74
N LYS A 70 9.24 -3.86 -6.68
CA LYS A 70 10.58 -4.37 -7.00
C LYS A 70 11.19 -5.23 -5.89
N ALA A 71 10.84 -4.99 -4.64
CA ALA A 71 11.48 -5.61 -3.48
C ALA A 71 10.75 -6.85 -2.93
N GLY A 72 9.93 -7.54 -3.73
CA GLY A 72 9.40 -8.88 -3.40
C GLY A 72 7.90 -9.11 -3.60
N ARG A 73 7.10 -8.08 -3.88
CA ARG A 73 5.61 -8.15 -3.93
C ARG A 73 5.01 -8.74 -2.63
N ASN A 74 3.69 -8.94 -2.58
CA ASN A 74 2.90 -9.41 -1.41
C ASN A 74 3.32 -8.79 -0.04
N ARG A 75 3.39 -7.46 0.06
CA ARG A 75 3.87 -6.76 1.26
C ARG A 75 3.24 -5.38 1.43
N VAL A 76 3.27 -4.86 2.66
CA VAL A 76 2.99 -3.45 2.95
C VAL A 76 4.31 -2.69 3.20
N SER A 77 4.45 -1.51 2.61
CA SER A 77 5.62 -0.63 2.76
C SER A 77 5.24 0.74 3.25
#